data_AF-A0AAC9HMA7-F1
#
_entry.id   AF-A0AAC9HMA7-F1
#
_cell.length_a   1.000
_cell.length_b   1.000
_cell.length_c   1.000
_cell.angle_alpha   90.00
_cell.angle_beta   90.00
_cell.angle_gamma   90.00
#
_symmetry.space_group_name_H-M   'P 1'
#
loop_
_entity.id
_entity.type
_entity.pdbx_description
1 polymer ?
#
loop_
_entity_poly.entity_id
_entity_poly.type
_entity_poly.pdbx_seq_one_letter_code
_entity_poly.pdbx_strand_id
1 'polypeptide(L)'
;MKPTVSMEQASGRWPTIRRYLLAKPRIAKITNPFLDWHCANASTTLPNEQIADALTEWADYFEWDLQQRTDELVADPARQHFLENWTDSMAYCCRRWAAWARGEDPGKPIPLHERRPDLARRGNAITDEIIAGLAVRSHTDDWQGTTP
;
A
#
# COMPACT_ATOMS: atom_id res chain seq x y z
N MET A 1 17.57 -1.33 -16.64
CA MET A 1 16.31 -2.03 -16.34
C MET A 1 16.66 -3.14 -15.36
N LYS A 2 16.33 -3.00 -14.07
CA LYS A 2 16.60 -4.08 -13.09
C LYS A 2 15.68 -5.27 -13.42
N PRO A 3 16.18 -6.52 -13.39
CA PRO A 3 15.32 -7.67 -13.59
C PRO A 3 14.29 -7.73 -12.46
N THR A 4 13.00 -7.65 -12.81
CA THR A 4 11.91 -7.87 -11.88
C THR A 4 11.96 -9.33 -11.42
N VAL A 5 12.25 -9.55 -10.14
CA VAL A 5 12.27 -10.90 -9.55
C VAL A 5 10.86 -11.50 -9.67
N SER A 6 10.75 -12.72 -10.20
CA SER A 6 9.43 -13.36 -10.32
C SER A 6 8.85 -13.67 -8.93
N MET A 7 7.53 -13.67 -8.79
CA MET A 7 6.89 -13.96 -7.50
C MET A 7 7.28 -15.36 -6.97
N GLU A 8 7.48 -16.32 -7.87
CA GLU A 8 7.96 -17.66 -7.50
C GLU A 8 9.36 -17.60 -6.88
N GLN A 9 10.28 -16.83 -7.47
CA GLN A 9 11.64 -16.62 -6.96
C GLN A 9 11.66 -15.82 -5.65
N ALA A 10 10.77 -14.84 -5.50
CA ALA A 10 10.69 -13.99 -4.32
C ALA A 10 10.00 -14.68 -3.12
N SER A 11 9.05 -15.57 -3.38
CA SER A 11 8.19 -16.18 -2.34
C SER A 11 8.94 -16.98 -1.26
N GLY A 12 10.16 -17.44 -1.54
CA GLY A 12 11.02 -18.12 -0.56
C GLY A 12 11.47 -17.24 0.60
N ARG A 13 11.35 -15.91 0.46
CA ARG A 13 11.71 -14.93 1.49
C ARG A 13 10.68 -14.82 2.61
N TRP A 14 9.44 -15.23 2.37
CA TRP A 14 8.33 -15.07 3.33
C TRP A 14 7.58 -16.40 3.52
N PRO A 15 8.15 -17.33 4.30
CA PRO A 15 7.62 -18.69 4.43
C PRO A 15 6.19 -18.74 5.00
N THR A 16 5.83 -17.82 5.90
CA THR A 16 4.53 -17.82 6.59
C THR A 16 3.39 -17.35 5.68
N ILE A 17 3.64 -16.36 4.82
CA ILE A 17 2.63 -15.84 3.87
C ILE A 17 2.76 -16.46 2.47
N ARG A 18 3.78 -17.29 2.22
CA ARG A 18 4.11 -17.89 0.92
C ARG A 18 2.91 -18.45 0.17
N ARG A 19 2.04 -19.22 0.84
CA ARG A 19 0.88 -19.84 0.20
C ARG A 19 -0.09 -18.81 -0.40
N TYR A 20 -0.21 -17.64 0.21
CA TYR A 20 -1.09 -16.56 -0.25
C TYR A 20 -0.47 -15.80 -1.41
N LEU A 21 0.86 -15.65 -1.43
CA LEU A 21 1.60 -15.05 -2.55
C LEU A 21 1.55 -15.93 -3.81
N LEU A 22 1.54 -17.26 -3.65
CA LEU A 22 1.54 -18.23 -4.75
C LEU A 22 0.13 -18.67 -5.19
N ALA A 23 -0.92 -18.36 -4.42
CA ALA A 23 -2.24 -18.97 -4.59
C ALA A 23 -2.91 -18.67 -5.94
N LYS A 24 -2.60 -17.57 -6.64
CA LYS A 24 -3.33 -17.24 -7.88
C LYS A 24 -2.48 -16.59 -8.98
N PRO A 25 -2.55 -17.11 -10.22
CA PRO A 25 -2.18 -16.32 -11.39
C PRO A 25 -3.12 -15.11 -11.48
N ARG A 26 -2.60 -13.94 -11.88
CA ARG A 26 -3.34 -12.68 -12.12
C ARG A 26 -4.42 -12.89 -13.20
N ILE A 27 -5.53 -13.57 -12.88
CA ILE A 27 -6.66 -13.77 -13.80
C ILE A 27 -7.86 -13.01 -13.24
N ALA A 28 -8.17 -11.90 -13.93
CA ALA A 28 -9.44 -11.15 -13.99
C ALA A 28 -10.10 -10.62 -12.69
N LYS A 29 -9.67 -11.01 -11.49
CA LYS A 29 -10.10 -10.39 -10.24
C LYS A 29 -8.90 -9.75 -9.56
N ILE A 30 -9.07 -8.53 -9.05
CA ILE A 30 -8.11 -7.89 -8.15
C ILE A 30 -8.08 -8.73 -6.88
N THR A 31 -7.31 -9.80 -6.88
CA THR A 31 -7.06 -10.62 -5.69
C THR A 31 -6.00 -9.89 -4.89
N ASN A 32 -6.38 -9.40 -3.72
CA ASN A 32 -5.47 -8.80 -2.76
C ASN A 32 -4.99 -9.93 -1.83
N PRO A 33 -3.76 -10.46 -1.99
CA PRO A 33 -3.27 -11.60 -1.22
C PRO A 33 -3.29 -11.37 0.29
N PHE A 34 -3.11 -10.12 0.71
CA PHE A 34 -3.23 -9.72 2.11
C PHE A 34 -4.67 -9.84 2.63
N LEU A 35 -5.67 -9.43 1.83
CA LEU A 35 -7.08 -9.55 2.23
C LEU A 35 -7.49 -11.02 2.37
N ASP A 36 -7.07 -11.87 1.43
CA ASP A 36 -7.33 -13.31 1.50
C ASP A 36 -6.70 -13.93 2.75
N TRP A 37 -5.46 -13.56 3.07
CA TRP A 37 -4.81 -13.95 4.33
C TRP A 37 -5.56 -13.42 5.56
N HIS A 38 -5.92 -12.14 5.57
CA HIS A 38 -6.58 -11.50 6.70
C HIS A 38 -7.94 -12.17 7.01
N CYS A 39 -8.78 -12.36 5.98
CA CYS A 39 -10.06 -13.04 6.11
C CYS A 39 -9.90 -14.49 6.59
N ALA A 40 -8.91 -15.23 6.07
CA ALA A 40 -8.66 -16.61 6.47
C ALA A 40 -8.22 -16.76 7.94
N ASN A 41 -7.69 -15.69 8.54
CA ASN A 41 -7.16 -15.69 9.90
C ASN A 41 -7.96 -14.80 10.87
N ALA A 42 -9.11 -14.27 10.44
CA ALA A 42 -9.92 -13.34 11.25
C ALA A 42 -10.46 -13.96 12.56
N SER A 43 -10.66 -15.29 12.59
CA SER A 43 -11.18 -16.02 13.74
C SER A 43 -10.09 -16.61 14.64
N THR A 44 -8.83 -16.26 14.42
CA THR A 44 -7.72 -16.81 15.19
C THR A 44 -7.66 -16.20 16.60
N THR A 45 -7.59 -17.05 17.62
CA THR A 45 -7.42 -16.61 19.02
C THR A 45 -6.03 -16.01 19.23
N LEU A 46 -5.97 -14.90 19.97
CA LEU A 46 -4.74 -14.21 20.37
C LEU A 46 -4.44 -14.42 21.88
N PRO A 47 -3.17 -14.35 22.32
CA PRO A 47 -1.96 -14.10 21.53
C PRO A 47 -1.59 -15.28 20.62
N ASN A 48 -0.99 -14.98 19.46
CA ASN A 48 -0.61 -15.96 18.46
C ASN A 48 0.65 -15.53 17.70
N GLU A 49 1.76 -16.22 17.96
CA GLU A 49 3.06 -15.94 17.33
C GLU A 49 3.04 -16.12 15.81
N GLN A 50 2.31 -17.11 15.29
CA GLN A 50 2.23 -17.35 13.84
C GLN A 50 1.53 -16.19 13.11
N ILE A 51 0.54 -15.56 13.76
CA ILE A 51 -0.10 -14.35 13.21
C ILE A 51 0.86 -13.17 13.28
N ALA A 52 1.63 -13.04 14.35
CA ALA A 52 2.64 -11.99 14.47
C ALA A 52 3.76 -12.11 13.43
N ASP A 53 4.25 -13.32 13.18
CA ASP A 53 5.25 -13.61 12.14
C ASP A 53 4.70 -13.29 10.75
N ALA A 54 3.48 -13.73 10.45
CA ALA A 54 2.83 -13.43 9.17
C ALA A 54 2.65 -11.92 8.94
N LEU A 55 2.27 -11.17 9.97
CA LEU A 55 2.14 -9.71 9.90
C LEU A 55 3.49 -9.03 9.68
N THR A 56 4.55 -9.52 10.32
CA THR A 56 5.91 -9.03 10.10
C THR A 56 6.35 -9.29 8.66
N GLU A 57 6.11 -10.49 8.14
CA GLU A 57 6.38 -10.82 6.74
C GLU A 57 5.57 -9.96 5.76
N TRP A 58 4.29 -9.69 6.03
CA TRP A 58 3.47 -8.79 5.21
C TRP A 58 4.02 -7.36 5.17
N ALA A 59 4.46 -6.84 6.31
CA ALA A 59 5.07 -5.51 6.37
C ALA A 59 6.32 -5.43 5.47
N ASP A 60 7.20 -6.42 5.58
CA ASP A 60 8.43 -6.50 4.77
C ASP A 60 8.13 -6.72 3.28
N TYR A 61 7.08 -7.51 2.97
CA TYR A 61 6.64 -7.73 1.60
C TYR A 61 6.15 -6.43 0.94
N PHE A 62 5.34 -5.61 1.62
CA PHE A 62 4.85 -4.35 1.04
C PHE A 62 5.99 -3.38 0.71
N GLU A 63 6.98 -3.27 1.59
CA GLU A 63 8.16 -2.43 1.38
C GLU A 63 9.02 -2.96 0.22
N TRP A 64 9.19 -4.28 0.14
CA TRP A 64 9.90 -4.92 -0.97
C TRP A 64 9.18 -4.75 -2.32
N ASP A 65 7.85 -4.95 -2.38
CA ASP A 65 7.06 -4.82 -3.62
C ASP A 65 7.14 -3.39 -4.17
N LEU A 66 7.07 -2.38 -3.28
CA LEU A 66 7.25 -0.98 -3.67
C LEU A 66 8.64 -0.72 -4.30
N GLN A 67 9.70 -1.30 -3.73
CA GLN A 67 11.06 -1.19 -4.27
C GLN A 67 11.20 -1.86 -5.65
N GLN A 68 10.50 -2.97 -5.88
CA GLN A 68 10.53 -3.63 -7.20
C GLN A 68 9.85 -2.80 -8.30
N ARG A 69 8.93 -1.92 -7.92
CA ARG A 69 8.11 -1.12 -8.82
C ARG A 69 8.61 0.31 -8.98
N THR A 70 9.74 0.67 -8.36
CA THR A 70 10.26 2.05 -8.40
C THR A 70 10.45 2.55 -9.83
N ASP A 71 11.02 1.73 -10.73
CA ASP A 71 11.22 2.09 -12.14
C ASP A 71 9.88 2.23 -12.92
N GLU A 72 8.85 1.42 -12.59
CA GLU A 72 7.49 1.52 -13.19
C GLU A 72 6.82 2.86 -12.84
N LEU A 73 7.07 3.34 -11.62
CA LEU A 73 6.34 4.46 -11.03
C LEU A 73 6.95 5.82 -11.37
N VAL A 74 8.16 5.87 -11.93
CA VAL A 74 8.81 7.14 -12.34
C VAL A 74 7.94 7.93 -13.33
N ALA A 75 7.20 7.24 -14.20
CA ALA A 75 6.37 7.88 -15.21
C ALA A 75 5.06 8.50 -14.68
N ASP A 76 4.68 8.23 -13.43
CA ASP A 76 3.44 8.73 -12.82
C ASP A 76 3.66 9.09 -11.34
N PRO A 77 4.11 10.35 -11.06
CA PRO A 77 4.42 10.80 -9.71
C PRO A 77 3.23 10.77 -8.74
N ALA A 78 2.01 10.92 -9.25
CA ALA A 78 0.79 10.86 -8.43
C ALA A 78 0.53 9.41 -8.00
N ARG A 79 0.57 8.46 -8.94
CA ARG A 79 0.45 7.03 -8.65
C ARG A 79 1.58 6.53 -7.76
N GLN A 80 2.81 7.02 -7.96
CA GLN A 80 3.94 6.75 -7.08
C GLN A 80 3.61 7.17 -5.65
N HIS A 81 3.15 8.41 -5.46
CA HIS A 81 2.80 8.91 -4.13
C HIS A 81 1.68 8.10 -3.46
N PHE A 82 0.61 7.75 -4.19
CA PHE A 82 -0.47 6.93 -3.65
C PHE A 82 0.04 5.56 -3.19
N LEU A 83 0.93 4.92 -3.95
CA LEU A 83 1.51 3.64 -3.59
C LEU A 83 2.47 3.75 -2.39
N GLU A 84 3.30 4.78 -2.33
CA GLU A 84 4.17 5.05 -1.18
C GLU A 84 3.35 5.23 0.10
N ASN A 85 2.27 6.02 0.05
CA ASN A 85 1.36 6.25 1.17
C ASN A 85 0.64 4.96 1.61
N TRP A 86 0.11 4.21 0.65
CA TRP A 86 -0.56 2.95 0.91
C TRP A 86 0.39 1.92 1.53
N THR A 87 1.57 1.69 0.92
CA THR A 87 2.59 0.76 1.43
C THR A 87 3.01 1.11 2.85
N ASP A 88 3.30 2.38 3.10
CA ASP A 88 3.74 2.86 4.40
C ASP A 88 2.64 2.70 5.47
N SER A 89 1.38 2.94 5.12
CA SER A 89 0.23 2.70 6.01
C SER A 89 0.01 1.21 6.28
N MET A 90 0.12 0.36 5.27
CA MET A 90 -0.02 -1.09 5.41
C MET A 90 1.09 -1.69 6.26
N ALA A 91 2.35 -1.35 6.01
CA ALA A 91 3.49 -1.80 6.78
C ALA A 91 3.39 -1.36 8.26
N TYR A 92 2.98 -0.11 8.50
CA TYR A 92 2.75 0.41 9.84
C TYR A 92 1.65 -0.35 10.58
N CYS A 93 0.49 -0.57 9.94
CA CYS A 93 -0.61 -1.33 10.52
C CYS A 93 -0.19 -2.78 10.82
N CYS A 94 0.52 -3.43 9.89
CA CYS A 94 0.98 -4.80 10.06
C CYS A 94 1.91 -4.93 11.28
N ARG A 95 2.90 -4.04 11.42
CA ARG A 95 3.83 -4.06 12.57
C ARG A 95 3.12 -3.87 13.90
N ARG A 96 2.12 -2.98 13.95
CA ARG A 96 1.30 -2.78 15.16
C ARG A 96 0.45 -4.00 15.49
N TRP A 97 -0.19 -4.59 14.49
CA TRP A 97 -0.95 -5.81 14.71
C TRP A 97 -0.04 -6.98 15.08
N ALA A 98 1.22 -7.01 14.62
CA ALA A 98 2.18 -8.03 15.02
C ALA A 98 2.51 -7.93 16.52
N ALA A 99 2.72 -6.71 17.03
CA ALA A 99 2.88 -6.48 18.48
C ALA A 99 1.63 -6.93 19.25
N TRP A 100 0.44 -6.52 18.80
CA TRP A 100 -0.81 -6.93 19.44
C TRP A 100 -1.05 -8.45 19.40
N ALA A 101 -0.68 -9.11 18.29
CA ALA A 101 -0.75 -10.56 18.15
C ALA A 101 0.20 -11.29 19.10
N ARG A 102 1.35 -10.70 19.47
CA ARG A 102 2.22 -11.20 20.55
C ARG A 102 1.69 -10.94 21.96
N GLY A 103 0.56 -10.24 22.10
CA GLY A 103 0.02 -9.79 23.39
C GLY A 103 0.73 -8.55 23.95
N GLU A 104 1.49 -7.85 23.12
CA GLU A 104 2.20 -6.61 23.49
C GLU A 104 1.31 -5.39 23.27
N ASP A 105 1.61 -4.29 23.96
CA ASP A 105 0.97 -2.99 23.70
C ASP A 105 1.63 -2.31 22.47
N PRO A 106 0.91 -2.11 21.35
CA PRO A 106 1.46 -1.41 20.18
C PRO A 106 1.56 0.11 20.37
N GLY A 107 1.18 0.64 21.53
CA GLY A 107 1.14 2.07 21.82
C GLY A 107 0.00 2.80 21.10
N LYS A 108 0.00 4.13 21.13
CA LYS A 108 -1.04 4.93 20.45
C LYS A 108 -0.85 4.96 18.93
N PRO A 109 -1.93 4.92 18.11
CA PRO A 109 -1.82 5.14 16.67
C PRO A 109 -1.28 6.53 16.33
N ILE A 110 -0.11 6.56 15.71
CA ILE A 110 0.50 7.75 15.09
C ILE A 110 -0.07 7.94 13.67
N PRO A 111 -0.61 9.12 13.33
CA PRO A 111 -1.14 9.41 11.99
C PRO A 111 -0.02 9.62 10.96
N LEU A 112 -0.33 9.45 9.67
CA LEU A 112 0.63 9.55 8.56
C LEU A 112 1.45 10.84 8.59
N HIS A 113 0.84 11.99 8.84
CA HIS A 113 1.51 13.29 8.80
C HIS A 113 2.59 13.47 9.89
N GLU A 114 2.48 12.74 11.00
CA GLU A 114 3.50 12.74 12.06
C GLU A 114 4.62 11.73 11.75
N ARG A 115 4.28 10.53 11.26
CA ARG A 115 5.23 9.45 11.00
C ARG A 115 6.00 9.58 9.67
N ARG A 116 5.40 10.22 8.66
CA ARG A 116 5.96 10.48 7.32
C ARG A 116 5.60 11.88 6.83
N PRO A 117 6.15 12.93 7.46
CA PRO A 117 5.87 14.32 7.07
C PRO A 117 6.31 14.64 5.64
N ASP A 118 7.29 13.91 5.10
CA ASP A 118 7.72 13.97 3.71
C ASP A 118 6.61 13.56 2.75
N LEU A 119 5.97 12.40 2.99
CA LEU A 119 4.87 11.92 2.18
C LEU A 119 3.65 12.83 2.31
N ALA A 120 3.33 13.29 3.51
CA ALA A 120 2.20 14.17 3.74
C ALA A 120 2.33 15.49 2.95
N ARG A 121 3.52 16.10 2.95
CA ARG A 121 3.78 17.32 2.18
C ARG A 121 3.66 17.09 0.68
N ARG A 122 4.17 15.97 0.16
CA ARG A 122 4.05 15.59 -1.26
C ARG A 122 2.59 15.39 -1.67
N GLY A 123 1.79 14.75 -0.81
CA GLY A 123 0.36 14.54 -1.05
C GLY A 123 -0.42 15.85 -1.12
N ASN A 124 -0.11 16.81 -0.25
CA ASN A 124 -0.70 18.14 -0.31
C ASN A 124 -0.39 18.84 -1.65
N ALA A 125 0.88 18.81 -2.09
CA ALA A 125 1.27 19.41 -3.38
C ALA A 125 0.53 18.77 -4.57
N ILE A 126 0.41 17.44 -4.61
CA ILE A 126 -0.34 16.74 -5.65
C ILE A 126 -1.84 17.12 -5.62
N THR A 127 -2.41 17.26 -4.43
CA THR A 127 -3.82 17.67 -4.27
C THR A 127 -4.03 19.08 -4.80
N ASP A 128 -3.13 20.01 -4.47
CA ASP A 128 -3.18 21.39 -4.93
C ASP A 128 -3.09 21.48 -6.47
N GLU A 129 -2.20 20.69 -7.08
CA GLU A 129 -2.08 20.59 -8.55
C GLU A 129 -3.37 20.06 -9.20
N ILE A 130 -3.98 19.02 -8.63
CA ILE A 130 -5.25 18.47 -9.12
C ILE A 130 -6.38 19.50 -9.02
N ILE A 131 -6.50 20.19 -7.88
CA ILE A 131 -7.52 21.23 -7.66
C ILE A 131 -7.33 22.38 -8.64
N ALA A 132 -6.10 22.87 -8.81
CA ALA A 132 -5.79 23.92 -9.78
C ALA A 132 -6.17 23.50 -11.20
N GLY A 133 -5.85 22.27 -11.61
CA GLY A 133 -6.22 21.73 -12.91
C GLY A 133 -7.73 21.52 -13.11
N LEU A 134 -8.49 21.30 -12.04
CA LEU A 134 -9.97 21.26 -12.11
C LEU A 134 -10.55 22.67 -12.27
N ALA A 135 -10.03 23.66 -11.52
CA ALA A 135 -10.47 25.05 -11.61
C ALA A 135 -10.23 25.69 -13.00
N VAL A 136 -9.12 25.32 -13.65
CA VAL A 136 -8.83 25.75 -15.03
C VAL A 136 -9.83 25.14 -16.03
N ARG A 137 -10.18 23.85 -15.86
CA ARG A 137 -11.13 23.16 -16.76
C ARG A 137 -12.56 23.68 -16.62
N SER A 138 -13.00 23.99 -15.40
CA SER A 138 -14.30 24.64 -15.19
C SER A 138 -14.39 26.02 -15.83
N HIS A 139 -13.25 26.74 -15.97
CA HIS A 139 -13.26 28.05 -16.62
C HIS A 139 -13.26 27.98 -18.16
N THR A 140 -12.81 26.87 -18.76
CA THR A 140 -12.81 26.69 -20.21
C THR A 140 -14.15 26.18 -20.77
N ASP A 141 -14.97 25.51 -19.96
CA ASP A 141 -16.27 24.98 -20.39
C ASP A 141 -17.43 26.01 -20.30
N ASP A 142 -17.20 27.17 -19.67
CA ASP A 142 -18.20 28.24 -19.49
C ASP A 142 -18.32 29.21 -20.68
N TRP A 143 -17.62 28.98 -21.81
CA TRP A 143 -17.57 29.90 -22.97
C TRP A 143 -17.98 29.28 -24.31
N GLN A 144 -19.10 28.57 -24.36
CA GLN A 144 -19.80 28.24 -25.63
C GLN A 144 -21.31 28.55 -25.60
N GLY A 145 -21.70 29.63 -24.93
CA GLY A 145 -23.08 30.12 -24.87
C GLY A 145 -23.29 31.41 -25.67
N THR A 146 -23.76 31.25 -26.91
CA THR A 146 -24.61 32.17 -27.68
C THR A 146 -24.20 33.65 -27.81
N THR A 147 -23.62 33.99 -28.96
CA THR A 147 -23.70 35.34 -29.53
C THR A 147 -25.08 35.50 -30.21
N PRO A 148 -25.81 36.61 -29.99
CA PRO A 148 -27.12 36.86 -30.62
C PRO A 148 -27.06 37.06 -32.13
#